data_AF-A0A955THT4-F1
#
_entry.id   AF-A0A955THT4-F1
#
_cell.length_a   1.000
_cell.length_b   1.000
_cell.length_c   1.000
_cell.angle_alpha   90.00
_cell.angle_beta   90.00
_cell.angle_gamma   90.00
#
_symmetry.space_group_name_H-M   'P 1'
#
loop_
_entity.id
_entity.type
_entity.pdbx_description
1 polymer ?
#
loop_
_entity_poly.entity_id
_entity_poly.type
_entity_poly.pdbx_seq_one_letter_code
_entity_poly.pdbx_strand_id
1 'polypeptide(L)'
;MPHDNNFQHSNYTKSDPGVRVGYRTFQPGIASDSPAWSQAMVGVGEQMARSRVKGILFLNGLPFMDLFGAARLDEVGGLKRGYSRGISGLESLLALLRPATSGICLPDDPIHPPVANDEPTHGRVDLLAQEAGNFSSSYVRKFELALTKGSGQSIPCGRYLWSSINHHVGRVEAAMHLLAYLQNWVFRLDLTSDDRLLLVGHGHAGQVLALLSNILARGESEMRARVFEIVATYWQACPSTDRSVEQLERLYGLVMDQTVLNGAMVDVVTLGTPVRYGWDIDGIGHLLHLVNHRAIRTDGKRWLAKMELPQIAWEMPYQSGGDYIQQLAVAGTDMVPNNPEAEQANVDFREIFEPYDGFERWLECTRRGTRCANDGQCLLVEYGVQAEESPRQHLFGHACYTQSRAMLFLATEIAQAFYSPKRH
;
A
#
# COMPACT_ATOMS: atom_id res chain seq x y z
N MET A 1 -22.12 6.09 8.93
CA MET A 1 -20.98 5.60 9.72
C MET A 1 -21.12 6.25 11.08
N PRO A 2 -20.92 5.55 12.22
CA PRO A 2 -20.74 6.26 13.48
C PRO A 2 -19.64 7.30 13.25
N HIS A 3 -19.87 8.55 13.68
CA HIS A 3 -18.90 9.63 13.50
C HIS A 3 -17.60 9.40 14.32
N ASP A 4 -17.53 8.32 15.11
CA ASP A 4 -16.60 8.21 16.23
C ASP A 4 -15.37 7.30 15.97
N ASN A 5 -15.34 6.52 14.88
CA ASN A 5 -14.17 5.68 14.53
C ASN A 5 -13.70 5.91 13.09
N ASN A 6 -12.72 6.80 12.93
CA ASN A 6 -12.10 7.08 11.64
C ASN A 6 -11.24 5.92 11.10
N PHE A 7 -10.67 5.08 11.99
CA PHE A 7 -9.84 3.93 11.60
C PHE A 7 -10.62 2.72 11.06
N GLN A 8 -11.95 2.82 10.97
CA GLN A 8 -12.80 1.71 10.59
C GLN A 8 -12.44 1.15 9.20
N HIS A 9 -12.58 -0.18 9.06
CA HIS A 9 -12.47 -0.90 7.80
C HIS A 9 -13.19 -0.21 6.62
N SER A 10 -12.56 -0.20 5.45
CA SER A 10 -13.13 0.27 4.19
C SER A 10 -14.37 -0.54 3.78
N ASN A 11 -15.50 0.13 3.59
CA ASN A 11 -16.71 -0.53 3.06
C ASN A 11 -16.47 -1.15 1.67
N TYR A 12 -16.63 -2.47 1.56
CA TYR A 12 -16.67 -3.15 0.26
C TYR A 12 -18.02 -2.91 -0.41
N THR A 13 -18.12 -1.96 -1.32
CA THR A 13 -19.38 -1.71 -2.06
C THR A 13 -19.30 -2.21 -3.49
N LYS A 14 -20.42 -2.76 -3.99
CA LYS A 14 -20.61 -3.06 -5.43
C LYS A 14 -21.15 -1.85 -6.21
N SER A 15 -21.47 -0.77 -5.50
CA SER A 15 -22.06 0.44 -6.08
C SER A 15 -21.12 1.10 -7.08
N ASP A 16 -21.68 1.80 -8.05
CA ASP A 16 -20.91 2.57 -9.02
C ASP A 16 -20.18 3.73 -8.30
N PRO A 17 -18.85 3.80 -8.38
CA PRO A 17 -18.08 4.88 -7.77
C PRO A 17 -18.16 6.21 -8.55
N GLY A 18 -18.82 6.23 -9.71
CA GLY A 18 -19.08 7.42 -10.51
C GLY A 18 -17.79 8.10 -10.97
N VAL A 19 -17.77 9.43 -10.87
CA VAL A 19 -16.65 10.26 -11.35
C VAL A 19 -15.34 10.11 -10.56
N ARG A 20 -15.35 9.37 -9.44
CA ARG A 20 -14.12 9.08 -8.68
C ARG A 20 -13.21 8.08 -9.38
N VAL A 21 -13.73 7.33 -10.36
CA VAL A 21 -12.95 6.33 -11.09
C VAL A 21 -12.63 6.78 -12.51
N GLY A 22 -11.34 6.84 -12.82
CA GLY A 22 -10.83 6.95 -14.17
C GLY A 22 -10.36 5.61 -14.72
N TYR A 23 -10.41 5.47 -16.05
CA TYR A 23 -9.92 4.29 -16.75
C TYR A 23 -8.75 4.69 -17.66
N ARG A 24 -7.67 3.91 -17.63
CA ARG A 24 -6.48 4.11 -18.47
C ARG A 24 -6.03 2.79 -19.08
N THR A 25 -5.39 2.89 -20.23
CA THR A 25 -4.58 1.79 -20.78
C THR A 25 -3.14 2.19 -20.63
N PHE A 26 -2.33 1.34 -20.01
CA PHE A 26 -0.91 1.59 -19.91
C PHE A 26 -0.29 1.55 -21.31
N GLN A 27 0.39 2.63 -21.66
CA GLN A 27 1.26 2.68 -22.82
C GLN A 27 2.66 2.95 -22.29
N PRO A 28 3.65 2.06 -22.54
CA PRO A 28 5.03 2.27 -22.10
C PRO A 28 5.60 3.62 -22.58
N GLY A 29 5.02 4.18 -23.65
CA GLY A 29 5.29 5.52 -24.11
C GLY A 29 6.74 5.66 -24.59
N ILE A 30 7.37 6.76 -24.17
CA ILE A 30 8.72 7.11 -24.56
C ILE A 30 9.73 6.19 -23.85
N ALA A 31 10.68 5.64 -24.61
CA ALA A 31 11.75 4.81 -24.06
C ALA A 31 12.48 5.53 -22.92
N SER A 32 12.64 4.81 -21.81
CA SER A 32 13.35 5.30 -20.63
C SER A 32 14.76 5.77 -20.99
N ASP A 33 15.24 6.82 -20.32
CA ASP A 33 16.54 7.46 -20.55
C ASP A 33 16.73 8.19 -21.90
N SER A 34 15.74 8.17 -22.79
CA SER A 34 15.80 9.00 -24.00
C SER A 34 15.72 10.50 -23.67
N PRO A 35 16.21 11.38 -24.57
CA PRO A 35 16.07 12.82 -24.39
C PRO A 35 14.61 13.28 -24.22
N ALA A 36 13.68 12.69 -24.98
CA ALA A 36 12.25 13.00 -24.88
C ALA A 36 11.64 12.53 -23.55
N TRP A 37 12.08 11.38 -23.02
CA TRP A 37 11.66 10.91 -21.70
C TRP A 37 12.18 11.84 -20.61
N SER A 38 13.45 12.25 -20.69
CA SER A 38 14.04 13.22 -19.78
C SER A 38 13.24 14.53 -19.78
N GLN A 39 12.93 15.06 -20.96
CA GLN A 39 12.15 16.30 -21.08
C GLN A 39 10.74 16.18 -20.48
N ALA A 40 10.07 15.04 -20.68
CA ALA A 40 8.76 14.80 -20.10
C ALA A 40 8.80 14.72 -18.57
N MET A 41 9.80 14.02 -18.01
CA MET A 41 10.01 13.96 -16.56
C MET A 41 10.32 15.32 -15.95
N VAL A 42 11.09 16.16 -16.64
CA VAL A 42 11.36 17.54 -16.21
C VAL A 42 10.08 18.36 -16.15
N GLY A 43 9.20 18.24 -17.16
CA GLY A 43 7.90 18.91 -17.13
C GLY A 43 7.01 18.46 -15.96
N VAL A 44 7.07 17.18 -15.59
CA VAL A 44 6.43 16.67 -14.36
C VAL A 44 7.05 17.28 -13.11
N GLY A 45 8.38 17.33 -13.03
CA GLY A 45 9.10 17.95 -11.91
C GLY A 45 8.77 19.42 -11.72
N GLU A 46 8.71 20.19 -12.81
CA GLU A 46 8.29 21.61 -12.79
C GLU A 46 6.84 21.78 -12.33
N GLN A 47 5.95 20.85 -12.69
CA GLN A 47 4.57 20.88 -12.23
C GLN A 47 4.48 20.61 -10.71
N MET A 48 5.16 19.57 -10.22
CA MET A 48 5.22 19.24 -8.80
C MET A 48 5.85 20.37 -7.97
N ALA A 49 6.96 20.95 -8.46
CA ALA A 49 7.66 22.03 -7.79
C ALA A 49 6.81 23.31 -7.68
N ARG A 50 6.06 23.66 -8.74
CA ARG A 50 5.09 24.77 -8.72
C ARG A 50 3.96 24.56 -7.71
N SER A 51 3.58 23.31 -7.47
CA SER A 51 2.61 22.94 -6.43
C SER A 51 3.24 22.77 -5.04
N ARG A 52 4.51 23.18 -4.87
CA ARG A 52 5.27 23.12 -3.62
C ARG A 52 5.50 21.72 -3.07
N VAL A 53 5.59 20.71 -3.94
CA VAL A 53 6.10 19.40 -3.54
C VAL A 53 7.60 19.53 -3.26
N LYS A 54 8.00 19.24 -2.02
CA LYS A 54 9.37 19.38 -1.53
C LYS A 54 10.08 18.06 -1.27
N GLY A 55 9.34 16.96 -1.26
CA GLY A 55 9.92 15.63 -1.09
C GLY A 55 8.97 14.55 -1.58
N ILE A 56 9.53 13.47 -2.13
CA ILE A 56 8.79 12.29 -2.58
C ILE A 56 9.35 11.07 -1.86
N LEU A 57 8.53 10.33 -1.12
CA LEU A 57 8.95 9.12 -0.43
C LEU A 57 8.28 7.91 -1.08
N PHE A 58 9.10 6.94 -1.50
CA PHE A 58 8.63 5.65 -1.99
C PHE A 58 8.60 4.64 -0.86
N LEU A 59 7.46 4.00 -0.63
CA LEU A 59 7.24 3.04 0.45
C LEU A 59 6.90 1.67 -0.13
N ASN A 60 7.69 0.66 0.21
CA ASN A 60 7.39 -0.73 -0.11
C ASN A 60 7.79 -1.65 1.06
N GLY A 61 7.29 -2.89 1.03
CA GLY A 61 7.77 -3.95 1.92
C GLY A 61 8.64 -4.95 1.15
N LEU A 62 8.97 -6.06 1.79
CA LEU A 62 9.52 -7.23 1.14
C LEU A 62 8.42 -7.86 0.27
N PRO A 63 8.62 -7.99 -1.06
CA PRO A 63 7.58 -8.53 -1.94
C PRO A 63 7.46 -10.06 -1.86
N PHE A 64 8.48 -10.76 -1.37
CA PHE A 64 8.51 -12.23 -1.33
C PHE A 64 8.23 -12.76 0.07
N MET A 65 6.99 -12.55 0.52
CA MET A 65 6.47 -12.98 1.82
C MET A 65 5.06 -13.55 1.68
N ASP A 66 4.38 -13.85 2.79
CA ASP A 66 2.93 -14.12 2.79
C ASP A 66 2.14 -12.85 2.43
N LEU A 67 2.02 -12.57 1.13
CA LEU A 67 1.29 -11.44 0.57
C LEU A 67 -0.23 -11.59 0.71
N PHE A 68 -0.73 -12.81 0.87
CA PHE A 68 -2.16 -13.08 0.94
C PHE A 68 -2.64 -13.33 2.37
N GLY A 69 -1.76 -13.32 3.38
CA GLY A 69 -2.10 -13.70 4.75
C GLY A 69 -2.75 -15.08 4.82
N ALA A 70 -2.27 -16.02 4.01
CA ALA A 70 -2.90 -17.33 3.82
C ALA A 70 -2.84 -18.17 5.10
N ALA A 71 -1.83 -17.94 5.96
CA ALA A 71 -1.70 -18.63 7.24
C ALA A 71 -2.97 -18.46 8.11
N ARG A 72 -3.55 -17.26 8.15
CA ARG A 72 -4.78 -17.01 8.90
C ARG A 72 -5.98 -17.79 8.33
N LEU A 73 -6.10 -17.86 7.00
CA LEU A 73 -7.19 -18.61 6.34
C LEU A 73 -7.13 -20.11 6.69
N ASP A 74 -5.92 -20.66 6.84
CA ASP A 74 -5.69 -22.06 7.23
C ASP A 74 -6.03 -22.32 8.72
N GLU A 75 -5.69 -21.39 9.64
CA GLU A 75 -5.93 -21.54 11.08
C GLU A 75 -7.41 -21.40 11.49
N VAL A 76 -8.11 -20.37 10.99
CA VAL A 76 -9.50 -20.10 11.38
C VAL A 76 -10.53 -20.99 10.65
N GLY A 77 -10.06 -21.99 9.90
CA GLY A 77 -10.86 -23.17 9.60
C GLY A 77 -11.63 -23.17 8.27
N GLY A 78 -11.23 -22.35 7.29
CA GLY A 78 -11.83 -22.40 5.94
C GLY A 78 -11.83 -23.81 5.33
N LEU A 79 -10.75 -24.56 5.59
CA LEU A 79 -10.57 -25.95 5.13
C LEU A 79 -10.96 -26.99 6.17
N LYS A 80 -10.58 -26.79 7.43
CA LYS A 80 -10.82 -27.77 8.52
C LYS A 80 -12.31 -27.95 8.85
N ARG A 81 -13.15 -26.95 8.59
CA ARG A 81 -14.60 -27.00 8.89
C ARG A 81 -15.47 -27.31 7.68
N GLY A 82 -14.88 -27.57 6.51
CA GLY A 82 -15.61 -27.95 5.30
C GLY A 82 -16.39 -26.81 4.63
N TYR A 83 -16.09 -25.55 4.94
CA TYR A 83 -16.70 -24.38 4.27
C TYR A 83 -16.32 -24.25 2.80
N SER A 84 -15.29 -24.96 2.35
CA SER A 84 -14.96 -25.12 0.94
C SER A 84 -15.94 -26.04 0.18
N ARG A 85 -16.72 -26.87 0.88
CA ARG A 85 -17.65 -27.82 0.25
C ARG A 85 -18.75 -27.05 -0.48
N GLY A 86 -18.71 -27.11 -1.82
CA GLY A 86 -19.70 -26.48 -2.69
C GLY A 86 -19.20 -25.27 -3.47
N ILE A 87 -17.96 -24.81 -3.26
CA ILE A 87 -17.34 -23.73 -4.05
C ILE A 87 -16.26 -24.35 -4.95
N SER A 88 -16.57 -24.48 -6.24
CA SER A 88 -15.63 -25.03 -7.23
C SER A 88 -14.32 -24.24 -7.25
N GLY A 89 -13.18 -24.94 -7.26
CA GLY A 89 -11.84 -24.35 -7.40
C GLY A 89 -11.24 -23.69 -6.16
N LEU A 90 -11.99 -23.57 -5.05
CA LEU A 90 -11.55 -22.86 -3.85
C LEU A 90 -10.34 -23.53 -3.17
N GLU A 91 -10.31 -24.86 -3.08
CA GLU A 91 -9.16 -25.61 -2.53
C GLU A 91 -7.86 -25.27 -3.28
N SER A 92 -7.94 -25.30 -4.61
CA SER A 92 -6.79 -25.01 -5.48
C SER A 92 -6.38 -23.54 -5.39
N LEU A 93 -7.34 -22.61 -5.24
CA LEU A 93 -7.03 -21.22 -4.96
C LEU A 93 -6.27 -21.07 -3.65
N LEU A 94 -6.82 -21.60 -2.54
CA LEU A 94 -6.20 -21.49 -1.22
C LEU A 94 -4.80 -22.09 -1.21
N ALA A 95 -4.59 -23.20 -1.93
CA ALA A 95 -3.25 -23.74 -2.14
C ALA A 95 -2.33 -22.74 -2.85
N LEU A 96 -2.78 -22.02 -3.89
CA LEU A 96 -1.95 -20.99 -4.55
C LEU A 96 -1.67 -19.76 -3.70
N LEU A 97 -2.49 -19.45 -2.69
CA LEU A 97 -2.27 -18.30 -1.80
C LEU A 97 -1.15 -18.57 -0.78
N ARG A 98 -0.87 -19.84 -0.48
CA ARG A 98 0.14 -20.20 0.54
C ARG A 98 1.55 -19.86 0.08
N PRO A 99 2.42 -19.35 0.98
CA PRO A 99 3.83 -19.11 0.69
C PRO A 99 4.56 -20.31 0.09
N ALA A 100 4.27 -21.53 0.57
CA ALA A 100 4.95 -22.76 0.15
C ALA A 100 4.63 -23.21 -1.29
N THR A 101 3.53 -22.73 -1.88
CA THR A 101 3.00 -23.25 -3.15
C THR A 101 2.65 -22.15 -4.16
N SER A 102 2.70 -20.87 -3.76
CA SER A 102 2.46 -19.74 -4.65
C SER A 102 3.56 -19.54 -5.69
N GLY A 103 4.75 -20.10 -5.46
CA GLY A 103 5.94 -19.87 -6.28
C GLY A 103 6.55 -18.48 -6.07
N ILE A 104 6.04 -17.68 -5.14
CA ILE A 104 6.59 -16.37 -4.79
C ILE A 104 7.68 -16.50 -3.73
N CYS A 105 7.44 -17.22 -2.63
CA CYS A 105 8.42 -17.37 -1.55
C CYS A 105 9.31 -18.58 -1.82
N LEU A 106 10.63 -18.42 -1.73
CA LEU A 106 11.57 -19.52 -1.85
C LEU A 106 12.24 -19.79 -0.49
N PRO A 107 12.44 -21.06 -0.10
CA PRO A 107 13.05 -21.40 1.20
C PRO A 107 14.45 -20.80 1.40
N ASP A 108 15.21 -20.65 0.32
CA ASP A 108 16.58 -20.15 0.34
C ASP A 108 16.68 -18.62 0.15
N ASP A 109 15.57 -17.90 0.25
CA ASP A 109 15.57 -16.45 0.18
C ASP A 109 16.41 -15.86 1.33
N PRO A 110 17.34 -14.93 1.05
CA PRO A 110 18.31 -14.51 2.05
C PRO A 110 17.72 -13.61 3.13
N ILE A 111 16.48 -13.13 2.98
CA ILE A 111 15.87 -12.11 3.85
C ILE A 111 14.40 -12.43 4.10
N HIS A 112 13.96 -12.23 5.35
CA HIS A 112 12.59 -12.45 5.79
C HIS A 112 12.12 -11.31 6.71
N PRO A 113 10.81 -11.09 6.85
CA PRO A 113 10.26 -10.16 7.83
C PRO A 113 10.60 -10.57 9.28
N PRO A 114 10.71 -9.63 10.23
CA PRO A 114 10.64 -8.18 10.02
C PRO A 114 11.91 -7.64 9.34
N VAL A 115 11.75 -6.76 8.36
CA VAL A 115 12.86 -6.07 7.69
C VAL A 115 13.07 -4.66 8.26
N ALA A 116 14.33 -4.23 8.36
CA ALA A 116 14.69 -2.89 8.84
C ALA A 116 14.73 -1.87 7.70
N ASN A 117 14.47 -0.60 8.01
CA ASN A 117 14.65 0.49 7.06
C ASN A 117 16.10 1.02 7.09
N ASP A 118 17.05 0.22 6.61
CA ASP A 118 18.46 0.58 6.55
C ASP A 118 19.11 0.22 5.21
N GLU A 119 20.27 0.82 4.93
CA GLU A 119 20.99 0.66 3.67
C GLU A 119 21.40 -0.81 3.39
N PRO A 120 21.93 -1.59 4.37
CA PRO A 120 22.23 -3.01 4.15
C PRO A 120 21.00 -3.82 3.73
N THR A 121 19.85 -3.55 4.35
CA THR A 121 18.59 -4.22 4.03
C THR A 121 18.08 -3.82 2.66
N HIS A 122 18.13 -2.52 2.31
CA HIS A 122 17.78 -2.04 0.97
C HIS A 122 18.61 -2.73 -0.11
N GLY A 123 19.93 -2.84 0.08
CA GLY A 123 20.82 -3.54 -0.86
C GLY A 123 20.47 -5.02 -1.06
N ARG A 124 20.12 -5.73 0.02
CA ARG A 124 19.68 -7.13 -0.05
C ARG A 124 18.34 -7.28 -0.79
N VAL A 125 17.38 -6.39 -0.52
CA VAL A 125 16.09 -6.40 -1.21
C VAL A 125 16.27 -6.07 -2.70
N ASP A 126 17.16 -5.15 -3.05
CA ASP A 126 17.44 -4.80 -4.45
C ASP A 126 18.06 -5.96 -5.23
N LEU A 127 19.00 -6.69 -4.62
CA LEU A 127 19.57 -7.90 -5.20
C LEU A 127 18.51 -8.99 -5.39
N LEU A 128 17.61 -9.13 -4.43
CA LEU A 128 16.60 -10.19 -4.41
C LEU A 128 15.44 -9.92 -5.38
N ALA A 129 14.83 -8.75 -5.27
CA ALA A 129 13.57 -8.41 -5.94
C ALA A 129 13.75 -7.53 -7.17
N GLN A 130 14.90 -6.88 -7.34
CA GLN A 130 15.12 -5.87 -8.38
C GLN A 130 13.99 -4.82 -8.34
N GLU A 131 13.16 -4.76 -9.37
CA GLU A 131 11.98 -3.88 -9.46
C GLU A 131 10.64 -4.63 -9.31
N ALA A 132 10.63 -5.92 -8.96
CA ALA A 132 9.41 -6.69 -8.75
C ALA A 132 8.82 -6.39 -7.36
N GLY A 133 7.87 -5.44 -7.30
CA GLY A 133 7.27 -4.97 -6.05
C GLY A 133 8.25 -4.22 -5.13
N ASN A 134 9.33 -3.68 -5.71
CA ASN A 134 10.38 -3.02 -4.99
C ASN A 134 10.81 -1.71 -5.69
N PHE A 135 10.80 -0.60 -4.97
CA PHE A 135 11.39 0.65 -5.45
C PHE A 135 12.88 0.63 -5.18
N SER A 136 13.66 -0.01 -6.06
CA SER A 136 15.11 -0.14 -5.88
C SER A 136 15.82 1.21 -5.72
N SER A 137 17.00 1.22 -5.12
CA SER A 137 17.80 2.44 -4.98
C SER A 137 18.16 3.04 -6.35
N SER A 138 18.31 2.21 -7.39
CA SER A 138 18.47 2.69 -8.76
C SER A 138 17.20 3.33 -9.33
N TYR A 139 16.02 2.76 -9.06
CA TYR A 139 14.73 3.33 -9.46
C TYR A 139 14.53 4.72 -8.84
N VAL A 140 14.70 4.85 -7.52
CA VAL A 140 14.46 6.11 -6.79
C VAL A 140 15.44 7.20 -7.25
N ARG A 141 16.73 6.87 -7.38
CA ARG A 141 17.74 7.80 -7.89
C ARG A 141 17.45 8.24 -9.32
N LYS A 142 17.02 7.32 -10.18
CA LYS A 142 16.65 7.63 -11.57
C LYS A 142 15.45 8.56 -11.62
N PHE A 143 14.44 8.33 -10.79
CA PHE A 143 13.28 9.20 -10.66
C PHE A 143 13.68 10.62 -10.24
N GLU A 144 14.48 10.75 -9.17
CA GLU A 144 14.98 12.04 -8.67
C GLU A 144 15.75 12.83 -9.72
N LEU A 145 16.74 12.19 -10.36
CA LEU A 145 17.56 12.83 -11.38
C LEU A 145 16.72 13.29 -12.59
N ALA A 146 15.69 12.52 -12.95
CA ALA A 146 14.84 12.84 -14.09
C ALA A 146 13.90 14.02 -13.83
N LEU A 147 13.41 14.20 -12.59
CA LEU A 147 12.58 15.36 -12.23
C LEU A 147 13.37 16.67 -12.17
N THR A 148 14.66 16.59 -11.86
CA THR A 148 15.49 17.77 -11.50
C THR A 148 16.35 18.29 -12.65
N LYS A 149 16.49 17.51 -13.73
CA LYS A 149 17.39 17.82 -14.84
C LYS A 149 17.00 19.10 -15.58
N GLY A 150 17.61 20.23 -15.22
CA GLY A 150 17.41 21.51 -15.91
C GLY A 150 16.29 22.40 -15.34
N SER A 151 15.58 21.95 -14.29
CA SER A 151 14.52 22.74 -13.64
C SER A 151 15.04 23.70 -12.56
N GLY A 152 16.31 23.57 -12.15
CA GLY A 152 16.94 24.40 -11.11
C GLY A 152 16.39 24.20 -9.69
N GLN A 153 15.33 23.41 -9.51
CA GLN A 153 14.73 23.07 -8.23
C GLN A 153 14.79 21.55 -8.02
N SER A 154 15.49 21.14 -6.97
CA SER A 154 15.59 19.73 -6.60
C SER A 154 14.39 19.30 -5.76
N ILE A 155 13.80 18.15 -6.08
CA ILE A 155 12.81 17.49 -5.23
C ILE A 155 13.45 16.18 -4.72
N PRO A 156 13.99 16.17 -3.49
CA PRO A 156 14.57 14.98 -2.89
C PRO A 156 13.61 13.80 -2.94
N CYS A 157 14.11 12.66 -3.44
CA CYS A 157 13.35 11.41 -3.42
C CYS A 157 13.99 10.43 -2.44
N GLY A 158 13.17 9.90 -1.53
CA GLY A 158 13.58 8.92 -0.53
C GLY A 158 12.93 7.56 -0.76
N ARG A 159 13.46 6.57 -0.06
CA ARG A 159 12.88 5.23 0.05
C ARG A 159 12.67 4.89 1.53
N TYR A 160 11.57 4.22 1.82
CA TYR A 160 11.27 3.69 3.14
C TYR A 160 10.78 2.24 3.01
N LEU A 161 11.50 1.31 3.64
CA LEU A 161 11.14 -0.10 3.72
C LEU A 161 10.42 -0.36 5.03
N TRP A 162 9.14 -0.74 4.99
CA TRP A 162 8.40 -1.09 6.20
C TRP A 162 8.61 -2.56 6.58
N SER A 163 8.36 -2.90 7.85
CA SER A 163 8.72 -4.19 8.45
C SER A 163 8.18 -5.43 7.73
N SER A 164 7.13 -5.28 6.92
CA SER A 164 6.47 -6.39 6.22
C SER A 164 5.82 -7.42 7.15
N ILE A 165 5.54 -7.01 8.39
CA ILE A 165 4.77 -7.80 9.34
C ILE A 165 3.28 -7.58 9.05
N ASN A 166 2.68 -8.56 8.37
CA ASN A 166 1.35 -8.50 7.77
C ASN A 166 0.20 -8.85 8.75
N HIS A 167 0.21 -8.28 9.96
CA HIS A 167 -0.93 -8.29 10.88
C HIS A 167 -1.18 -6.88 11.45
N HIS A 168 -2.29 -6.65 12.16
CA HIS A 168 -2.68 -5.29 12.59
C HIS A 168 -1.59 -4.61 13.42
N VAL A 169 -1.07 -5.28 14.46
CA VAL A 169 0.00 -4.72 15.31
C VAL A 169 1.21 -4.32 14.46
N GLY A 170 1.71 -5.20 13.59
CA GLY A 170 2.88 -4.91 12.74
C GLY A 170 2.68 -3.72 11.80
N ARG A 171 1.46 -3.54 11.27
CA ARG A 171 1.13 -2.38 10.42
C ARG A 171 1.01 -1.09 11.23
N VAL A 172 0.46 -1.14 12.45
CA VAL A 172 0.40 0.02 13.35
C VAL A 172 1.80 0.44 13.77
N GLU A 173 2.65 -0.50 14.17
CA GLU A 173 4.05 -0.21 14.49
C GLU A 173 4.79 0.40 13.31
N ALA A 174 4.58 -0.14 12.11
CA ALA A 174 5.13 0.43 10.88
C ALA A 174 4.66 1.87 10.63
N ALA A 175 3.40 2.19 10.97
CA ALA A 175 2.87 3.55 10.88
C ALA A 175 3.53 4.48 11.91
N MET A 176 3.76 4.01 13.15
CA MET A 176 4.46 4.80 14.18
C MET A 176 5.92 5.06 13.80
N HIS A 177 6.63 4.04 13.30
CA HIS A 177 8.01 4.21 12.81
C HIS A 177 8.08 5.13 11.59
N LEU A 178 7.12 5.02 10.67
CA LEU A 178 7.03 5.92 9.53
C LEU A 178 6.77 7.37 9.97
N LEU A 179 5.88 7.58 10.93
CA LEU A 179 5.58 8.90 11.46
C LEU A 179 6.82 9.55 12.12
N ALA A 180 7.56 8.78 12.92
CA ALA A 180 8.84 9.24 13.49
C ALA A 180 9.91 9.51 12.40
N TYR A 181 9.97 8.69 11.35
CA TYR A 181 10.84 8.93 10.20
C TYR A 181 10.47 10.23 9.48
N LEU A 182 9.18 10.46 9.22
CA LEU A 182 8.67 11.64 8.53
C LEU A 182 8.97 12.91 9.33
N GLN A 183 8.78 12.90 10.65
CA GLN A 183 9.17 14.02 11.52
C GLN A 183 10.63 14.45 11.28
N ASN A 184 11.56 13.48 11.31
CA ASN A 184 12.98 13.73 11.08
C ASN A 184 13.27 14.17 9.64
N TRP A 185 12.53 13.64 8.67
CA TRP A 185 12.73 13.97 7.27
C TRP A 185 12.22 15.38 6.93
N VAL A 186 11.04 15.74 7.43
CA VAL A 186 10.47 17.09 7.36
C VAL A 186 11.43 18.12 7.94
N PHE A 187 12.01 17.85 9.11
CA PHE A 187 12.99 18.73 9.73
C PHE A 187 14.22 18.95 8.83
N ARG A 188 14.73 17.89 8.19
CA ARG A 188 15.87 17.99 7.25
C ARG A 188 15.54 18.73 5.96
N LEU A 189 14.27 18.69 5.53
CA LEU A 189 13.80 19.38 4.33
C LEU A 189 13.38 20.83 4.59
N ASP A 190 13.37 21.28 5.85
CA ASP A 190 12.93 22.62 6.26
C ASP A 190 11.52 22.98 5.74
N LEU A 191 10.57 22.03 5.90
CA LEU A 191 9.22 22.25 5.38
C LEU A 191 8.39 23.20 6.24
N THR A 192 7.53 23.94 5.55
CA THR A 192 6.53 24.85 6.11
C THR A 192 5.11 24.37 5.81
N SER A 193 4.10 25.05 6.37
CA SER A 193 2.68 24.74 6.18
C SER A 193 2.17 24.86 4.73
N ASP A 194 2.92 25.55 3.88
CA ASP A 194 2.58 25.68 2.46
C ASP A 194 3.18 24.57 1.59
N ASP A 195 4.09 23.78 2.15
CA ASP A 195 4.82 22.75 1.42
C ASP A 195 4.10 21.40 1.47
N ARG A 196 4.46 20.53 0.53
CA ARG A 196 3.84 19.22 0.35
C ARG A 196 4.89 18.12 0.32
N LEU A 197 4.55 16.99 0.93
CA LEU A 197 5.20 15.72 0.72
C LEU A 197 4.31 14.81 -0.11
N LEU A 198 4.91 14.05 -1.02
CA LEU A 198 4.23 13.00 -1.77
C LEU A 198 4.70 11.64 -1.28
N LEU A 199 3.80 10.82 -0.74
CA LEU A 199 4.08 9.45 -0.33
C LEU A 199 3.51 8.48 -1.36
N VAL A 200 4.34 7.58 -1.88
CA VAL A 200 3.96 6.58 -2.89
C VAL A 200 4.12 5.19 -2.28
N GLY A 201 3.01 4.56 -1.88
CA GLY A 201 3.01 3.23 -1.27
C GLY A 201 2.67 2.12 -2.27
N HIS A 202 3.46 1.04 -2.30
CA HIS A 202 3.16 -0.16 -3.09
C HIS A 202 2.62 -1.30 -2.22
N GLY A 203 1.56 -1.96 -2.70
CA GLY A 203 0.94 -3.10 -2.05
C GLY A 203 0.49 -2.81 -0.62
N HIS A 204 0.93 -3.64 0.34
CA HIS A 204 0.56 -3.47 1.75
C HIS A 204 1.10 -2.19 2.39
N ALA A 205 2.10 -1.50 1.80
CA ALA A 205 2.52 -0.20 2.30
C ALA A 205 1.38 0.84 2.27
N GLY A 206 0.42 0.71 1.34
CA GLY A 206 -0.75 1.58 1.35
C GLY A 206 -1.66 1.38 2.57
N GLN A 207 -1.65 0.22 3.22
CA GLN A 207 -2.37 0.00 4.49
C GLN A 207 -1.69 0.75 5.64
N VAL A 208 -0.36 0.83 5.64
CA VAL A 208 0.40 1.67 6.59
C VAL A 208 0.08 3.14 6.37
N LEU A 209 -0.01 3.58 5.11
CA LEU A 209 -0.40 4.96 4.77
C LEU A 209 -1.86 5.28 5.12
N ALA A 210 -2.77 4.30 5.03
CA ALA A 210 -4.15 4.47 5.49
C ALA A 210 -4.19 4.70 7.01
N LEU A 211 -3.46 3.91 7.80
CA LEU A 211 -3.33 4.14 9.25
C LEU A 211 -2.70 5.50 9.55
N LEU A 212 -1.66 5.89 8.81
CA LEU A 212 -1.04 7.21 8.92
C LEU A 212 -2.05 8.35 8.68
N SER A 213 -2.92 8.24 7.67
CA SER A 213 -3.94 9.25 7.39
C SER A 213 -4.88 9.47 8.57
N ASN A 214 -5.29 8.39 9.24
CA ASN A 214 -6.15 8.43 10.43
C ASN A 214 -5.44 9.00 11.66
N ILE A 215 -4.14 8.73 11.82
CA ILE A 215 -3.33 9.30 12.91
C ILE A 215 -3.19 10.81 12.71
N LEU A 216 -2.89 11.25 11.48
CA LEU A 216 -2.70 12.65 11.10
C LEU A 216 -4.00 13.46 10.97
N ALA A 217 -5.16 12.81 11.06
CA ALA A 217 -6.46 13.46 10.96
C ALA A 217 -6.59 14.65 11.92
N ARG A 218 -7.25 15.70 11.44
CA ARG A 218 -7.52 16.90 12.26
C ARG A 218 -8.70 16.64 13.20
N GLY A 219 -8.70 17.29 14.35
CA GLY A 219 -9.75 17.16 15.35
C GLY A 219 -9.49 16.06 16.38
N GLU A 220 -10.44 15.90 17.30
CA GLU A 220 -10.38 14.90 18.36
C GLU A 220 -10.86 13.53 17.84
N SER A 221 -10.17 12.45 18.23
CA SER A 221 -10.56 11.07 17.92
C SER A 221 -10.22 10.19 19.12
N GLU A 222 -11.25 9.63 19.75
CA GLU A 222 -11.09 8.68 20.86
C GLU A 222 -10.30 7.44 20.41
N MET A 223 -10.56 6.98 19.19
CA MET A 223 -9.88 5.81 18.62
C MET A 223 -8.40 6.06 18.41
N ARG A 224 -7.99 7.29 18.06
CA ARG A 224 -6.56 7.63 17.97
C ARG A 224 -5.87 7.50 19.32
N ALA A 225 -6.46 8.01 20.40
CA ALA A 225 -5.92 7.83 21.75
C ALA A 225 -5.82 6.35 22.12
N ARG A 226 -6.87 5.57 21.83
CA ARG A 226 -6.90 4.13 22.08
C ARG A 226 -5.84 3.36 21.30
N VAL A 227 -5.56 3.74 20.04
CA VAL A 227 -4.49 3.14 19.24
C VAL A 227 -3.14 3.32 19.93
N PHE A 228 -2.81 4.54 20.38
CA PHE A 228 -1.55 4.81 21.07
C PHE A 228 -1.45 4.07 22.41
N GLU A 229 -2.56 3.95 23.15
CA GLU A 229 -2.63 3.16 24.38
C GLU A 229 -2.30 1.69 24.14
N ILE A 230 -2.93 1.05 23.15
CA ILE A 230 -2.67 -0.37 22.82
C ILE A 230 -1.20 -0.57 22.43
N VAL A 231 -0.63 0.32 21.61
CA VAL A 231 0.80 0.25 21.25
C VAL A 231 1.68 0.40 22.49
N ALA A 232 1.38 1.34 23.38
CA ALA A 232 2.15 1.54 24.62
C ALA A 232 2.13 0.29 25.50
N THR A 233 0.96 -0.30 25.73
CA THR A 233 0.81 -1.55 26.50
C THR A 233 1.59 -2.69 25.84
N TYR A 234 1.48 -2.83 24.52
CA TYR A 234 2.22 -3.86 23.79
C TYR A 234 3.75 -3.66 23.89
N TRP A 235 4.25 -2.43 23.76
CA TRP A 235 5.69 -2.13 23.88
C TRP A 235 6.23 -2.37 25.29
N GLN A 236 5.43 -2.15 26.33
CA GLN A 236 5.78 -2.50 27.71
C GLN A 236 5.87 -4.01 27.91
N ALA A 237 4.91 -4.75 27.35
CA ALA A 237 4.87 -6.21 27.44
C ALA A 237 5.94 -6.90 26.58
N CYS A 238 6.34 -6.27 25.48
CA CYS A 238 7.38 -6.73 24.55
C CYS A 238 8.46 -5.64 24.33
N PRO A 239 9.38 -5.41 25.28
CA PRO A 239 10.43 -4.42 25.13
C PRO A 239 11.36 -4.73 23.96
N SER A 240 11.81 -3.69 23.25
CA SER A 240 12.85 -3.77 22.21
C SER A 240 13.73 -2.53 22.29
N THR A 241 14.97 -2.61 21.80
CA THR A 241 15.93 -1.49 21.83
C THR A 241 15.54 -0.34 20.90
N ASP A 242 14.72 -0.63 19.89
CA ASP A 242 14.45 0.29 18.78
C ASP A 242 13.16 1.09 19.00
N ARG A 243 12.43 0.83 20.11
CA ARG A 243 11.16 1.47 20.45
C ARG A 243 11.04 1.70 21.95
N SER A 244 10.43 2.80 22.36
CA SER A 244 10.15 3.08 23.77
C SER A 244 8.81 3.79 23.95
N VAL A 245 8.17 3.60 25.10
CA VAL A 245 6.89 4.25 25.43
C VAL A 245 7.06 5.77 25.48
N GLU A 246 8.19 6.27 25.96
CA GLU A 246 8.49 7.71 26.03
C GLU A 246 8.65 8.33 24.63
N GLN A 247 9.17 7.57 23.66
CA GLN A 247 9.17 8.00 22.26
C GLN A 247 7.75 8.07 21.70
N LEU A 248 6.91 7.08 22.01
CA LEU A 248 5.51 7.04 21.59
C LEU A 248 4.68 8.18 22.16
N GLU A 249 4.84 8.49 23.45
CA GLU A 249 4.17 9.60 24.13
C GLU A 249 4.55 10.96 23.51
N ARG A 250 5.84 11.16 23.22
CA ARG A 250 6.29 12.36 22.50
C ARG A 250 5.67 12.46 21.11
N LEU A 251 5.64 11.35 20.38
CA LEU A 251 5.02 11.30 19.06
C LEU A 251 3.53 11.62 19.14
N TYR A 252 2.83 11.08 20.13
CA TYR A 252 1.42 11.36 20.39
C TYR A 252 1.17 12.85 20.66
N GLY A 253 2.00 13.49 21.49
CA GLY A 253 1.93 14.93 21.75
C GLY A 253 2.04 15.75 20.47
N LEU A 254 3.01 15.43 19.61
CA LEU A 254 3.18 16.11 18.32
C LEU A 254 1.99 15.92 17.37
N VAL A 255 1.35 14.74 17.41
CA VAL A 255 0.13 14.47 16.63
C VAL A 255 -1.03 15.31 17.17
N MET A 256 -1.21 15.40 18.49
CA MET A 256 -2.27 16.23 19.10
C MET A 256 -2.05 17.71 18.78
N ASP A 257 -0.80 18.17 18.84
CA ASP A 257 -0.43 19.55 18.54
C ASP A 257 -0.44 19.86 17.04
N GLN A 258 -0.64 18.86 16.17
CA GLN A 258 -0.60 18.99 14.71
C GLN A 258 0.75 19.52 14.18
N THR A 259 1.84 19.19 14.88
CA THR A 259 3.19 19.69 14.60
C THR A 259 4.14 18.64 14.03
N VAL A 260 3.72 17.36 13.93
CA VAL A 260 4.60 16.27 13.45
C VAL A 260 5.29 16.60 12.12
N LEU A 261 4.57 17.28 11.22
CA LEU A 261 5.04 17.61 9.88
C LEU A 261 5.22 19.12 9.66
N ASN A 262 5.37 19.92 10.73
CA ASN A 262 5.48 21.38 10.65
C ASN A 262 4.34 22.05 9.82
N GLY A 263 3.15 21.43 9.84
CA GLY A 263 1.99 21.87 9.06
C GLY A 263 2.01 21.51 7.57
N ALA A 264 3.08 20.89 7.04
CA ALA A 264 3.16 20.48 5.64
C ALA A 264 2.05 19.47 5.29
N MET A 265 1.50 19.58 4.08
CA MET A 265 0.47 18.65 3.60
C MET A 265 1.10 17.36 3.09
N VAL A 266 0.41 16.24 3.27
CA VAL A 266 0.84 14.93 2.74
C VAL A 266 -0.11 14.49 1.65
N ASP A 267 0.37 14.45 0.42
CA ASP A 267 -0.34 13.82 -0.70
C ASP A 267 0.05 12.33 -0.76
N VAL A 268 -0.92 11.46 -1.01
CA VAL A 268 -0.74 10.00 -0.99
C VAL A 268 -1.14 9.37 -2.30
N VAL A 269 -0.24 8.54 -2.83
CA VAL A 269 -0.48 7.65 -3.96
C VAL A 269 -0.31 6.22 -3.50
N THR A 270 -1.25 5.36 -3.89
CA THR A 270 -1.11 3.92 -3.64
C THR A 270 -1.11 3.13 -4.93
N LEU A 271 -0.23 2.13 -5.03
CA LEU A 271 -0.04 1.28 -6.19
C LEU A 271 -0.44 -0.16 -5.83
N GLY A 272 -1.62 -0.60 -6.29
CA GLY A 272 -2.12 -1.96 -6.07
C GLY A 272 -2.53 -2.28 -4.63
N THR A 273 -2.70 -1.29 -3.75
CA THR A 273 -3.07 -1.52 -2.35
C THR A 273 -4.42 -2.23 -2.23
N PRO A 274 -4.51 -3.36 -1.51
CA PRO A 274 -5.79 -4.01 -1.23
C PRO A 274 -6.73 -3.08 -0.45
N VAL A 275 -8.01 -3.04 -0.83
CA VAL A 275 -9.03 -2.25 -0.12
C VAL A 275 -9.25 -2.88 1.25
N ARG A 276 -8.72 -2.26 2.31
CA ARG A 276 -8.80 -2.81 3.67
C ARG A 276 -9.06 -1.75 4.73
N TYR A 277 -8.07 -0.97 5.16
CA TYR A 277 -8.33 0.08 6.14
C TYR A 277 -9.05 1.27 5.51
N GLY A 278 -9.86 1.97 6.30
CA GLY A 278 -10.44 3.26 5.91
C GLY A 278 -9.38 4.35 5.82
N TRP A 279 -9.68 5.38 5.05
CA TRP A 279 -8.84 6.56 4.92
C TRP A 279 -9.51 7.75 5.60
N ASP A 280 -8.71 8.58 6.25
CA ASP A 280 -9.19 9.87 6.76
C ASP A 280 -8.58 10.98 5.91
N ILE A 281 -9.41 11.56 5.03
CA ILE A 281 -8.97 12.59 4.09
C ILE A 281 -8.68 13.93 4.77
N ASP A 282 -9.12 14.15 6.01
CA ASP A 282 -8.78 15.37 6.76
C ASP A 282 -7.32 15.34 7.28
N GLY A 283 -6.69 14.16 7.31
CA GLY A 283 -5.30 13.96 7.68
C GLY A 283 -4.30 14.06 6.54
N ILE A 284 -4.77 14.18 5.29
CA ILE A 284 -3.94 14.21 4.08
C ILE A 284 -4.42 15.28 3.10
N GLY A 285 -3.62 15.59 2.07
CA GLY A 285 -3.96 16.55 1.02
C GLY A 285 -4.78 15.89 -0.10
N HIS A 286 -4.09 15.18 -0.99
CA HIS A 286 -4.70 14.42 -2.07
C HIS A 286 -4.52 12.91 -1.89
N LEU A 287 -5.46 12.12 -2.41
CA LEU A 287 -5.42 10.66 -2.38
C LEU A 287 -5.72 10.07 -3.76
N LEU A 288 -4.80 9.28 -4.29
CA LEU A 288 -4.91 8.60 -5.58
C LEU A 288 -4.55 7.12 -5.46
N HIS A 289 -5.45 6.26 -5.90
CA HIS A 289 -5.23 4.83 -6.01
C HIS A 289 -5.00 4.45 -7.47
N LEU A 290 -3.88 3.82 -7.80
CA LEU A 290 -3.67 3.18 -9.10
C LEU A 290 -3.76 1.67 -8.94
N VAL A 291 -4.65 1.06 -9.73
CA VAL A 291 -4.92 -0.38 -9.64
C VAL A 291 -4.88 -1.00 -11.04
N ASN A 292 -4.05 -2.02 -11.19
CA ASN A 292 -3.95 -2.83 -12.38
C ASN A 292 -5.24 -3.64 -12.57
N HIS A 293 -5.91 -3.34 -13.67
CA HIS A 293 -7.27 -3.74 -13.96
C HIS A 293 -7.36 -4.42 -15.32
N ARG A 294 -8.28 -5.39 -15.42
CA ARG A 294 -8.64 -6.07 -16.66
C ARG A 294 -10.13 -5.91 -16.94
N ALA A 295 -10.47 -5.30 -18.08
CA ALA A 295 -11.86 -5.03 -18.48
C ALA A 295 -12.57 -6.29 -19.01
N ILE A 296 -12.79 -7.30 -18.15
CA ILE A 296 -13.27 -8.63 -18.57
C ILE A 296 -14.77 -8.81 -18.32
N ARG A 297 -15.37 -8.02 -17.43
CA ARG A 297 -16.79 -8.14 -17.09
C ARG A 297 -17.68 -7.71 -18.27
N THR A 298 -18.70 -8.51 -18.55
CA THR A 298 -19.71 -8.24 -19.59
C THR A 298 -20.94 -7.50 -19.06
N ASP A 299 -21.10 -7.39 -17.74
CA ASP A 299 -22.24 -6.75 -17.08
C ASP A 299 -22.13 -5.23 -16.94
N GLY A 300 -21.15 -4.61 -17.61
CA GLY A 300 -20.91 -3.16 -17.59
C GLY A 300 -20.25 -2.63 -16.31
N LYS A 301 -20.06 -3.45 -15.26
CA LYS A 301 -19.50 -3.01 -13.97
C LYS A 301 -17.97 -2.97 -13.98
N ARG A 302 -17.39 -2.14 -14.85
CA ARG A 302 -15.94 -2.07 -15.09
C ARG A 302 -15.10 -1.69 -13.87
N TRP A 303 -15.69 -1.17 -12.80
CA TRP A 303 -14.98 -0.86 -11.55
C TRP A 303 -14.78 -2.08 -10.62
N LEU A 304 -15.47 -3.19 -10.90
CA LEU A 304 -15.34 -4.43 -10.15
C LEU A 304 -14.36 -5.38 -10.82
N ALA A 305 -13.74 -6.23 -10.01
CA ALA A 305 -12.98 -7.36 -10.50
C ALA A 305 -13.83 -8.34 -11.29
N LYS A 306 -13.18 -9.03 -12.24
CA LYS A 306 -13.76 -10.20 -12.94
C LYS A 306 -14.31 -11.23 -11.92
N MET A 307 -13.60 -11.40 -10.82
CA MET A 307 -13.73 -12.55 -9.93
C MET A 307 -14.92 -12.39 -8.98
N GLU A 308 -15.81 -13.38 -8.94
CA GLU A 308 -16.49 -13.73 -7.69
C GLU A 308 -15.61 -14.70 -6.87
N LEU A 309 -14.82 -15.56 -7.54
CA LEU A 309 -13.62 -16.32 -7.15
C LEU A 309 -13.03 -16.91 -8.48
N PRO A 310 -11.72 -17.20 -8.61
CA PRO A 310 -11.15 -17.79 -9.83
C PRO A 310 -11.77 -19.17 -10.06
N GLN A 311 -12.35 -19.38 -11.24
CA GLN A 311 -13.05 -20.62 -11.57
C GLN A 311 -12.07 -21.78 -11.81
N ILE A 312 -10.82 -21.44 -12.14
CA ILE A 312 -9.70 -22.36 -12.34
C ILE A 312 -8.47 -21.69 -11.73
N ALA A 313 -7.79 -22.34 -10.78
CA ALA A 313 -6.63 -21.80 -10.08
C ALA A 313 -5.51 -21.32 -11.03
N TRP A 314 -5.40 -21.93 -12.21
CA TRP A 314 -4.45 -21.53 -13.25
C TRP A 314 -4.63 -20.10 -13.78
N GLU A 315 -5.77 -19.44 -13.59
CA GLU A 315 -5.97 -18.04 -14.01
C GLU A 315 -4.99 -17.07 -13.33
N MET A 316 -4.58 -17.37 -12.08
CA MET A 316 -3.71 -16.52 -11.27
C MET A 316 -2.27 -16.43 -11.82
N PRO A 317 -1.56 -17.56 -12.03
CA PRO A 317 -0.25 -17.56 -12.66
C PRO A 317 -0.18 -16.82 -14.02
N TYR A 318 -1.28 -16.77 -14.78
CA TYR A 318 -1.32 -16.04 -16.06
C TYR A 318 -1.72 -14.57 -15.94
N GLN A 319 -1.89 -14.05 -14.72
CA GLN A 319 -2.31 -12.66 -14.44
C GLN A 319 -3.54 -12.20 -15.23
N SER A 320 -4.41 -13.16 -15.59
CA SER A 320 -5.48 -12.91 -16.57
C SER A 320 -6.54 -11.96 -16.03
N GLY A 321 -6.72 -11.90 -14.70
CA GLY A 321 -7.63 -11.02 -13.98
C GLY A 321 -7.01 -9.70 -13.47
N GLY A 322 -5.76 -9.42 -13.81
CA GLY A 322 -5.01 -8.23 -13.39
C GLY A 322 -4.22 -8.50 -12.12
N ASP A 323 -4.31 -7.61 -11.14
CA ASP A 323 -3.59 -7.71 -9.86
C ASP A 323 -4.34 -8.57 -8.85
N TYR A 324 -3.91 -9.82 -8.66
CA TYR A 324 -4.57 -10.73 -7.72
C TYR A 324 -4.24 -10.47 -6.26
N ILE A 325 -3.09 -9.83 -5.95
CA ILE A 325 -2.76 -9.45 -4.58
C ILE A 325 -3.75 -8.39 -4.09
N GLN A 326 -3.97 -7.35 -4.89
CA GLN A 326 -4.98 -6.32 -4.61
C GLN A 326 -6.38 -6.91 -4.40
N GLN A 327 -6.73 -7.95 -5.17
CA GLN A 327 -8.07 -8.55 -5.15
C GLN A 327 -8.30 -9.51 -3.98
N LEU A 328 -7.26 -10.18 -3.48
CA LEU A 328 -7.39 -11.31 -2.55
C LEU A 328 -6.80 -11.06 -1.16
N ALA A 329 -5.85 -10.12 -1.00
CA ALA A 329 -5.27 -9.74 0.29
C ALA A 329 -6.15 -8.73 1.05
N VAL A 330 -7.44 -9.05 1.15
CA VAL A 330 -8.52 -8.23 1.72
C VAL A 330 -8.78 -8.60 3.19
N ALA A 331 -9.84 -8.05 3.79
CA ALA A 331 -10.25 -8.37 5.16
C ALA A 331 -10.32 -9.88 5.41
N GLY A 332 -9.92 -10.31 6.59
CA GLY A 332 -9.80 -11.72 6.97
C GLY A 332 -8.47 -12.40 6.56
N THR A 333 -7.60 -11.69 5.84
CA THR A 333 -6.22 -12.13 5.58
C THR A 333 -5.24 -11.47 6.53
N ASP A 334 -4.37 -12.24 7.17
CA ASP A 334 -3.23 -11.73 7.95
C ASP A 334 -2.20 -12.82 8.18
N MET A 335 -0.99 -12.41 8.53
CA MET A 335 -0.05 -13.29 9.21
C MET A 335 -0.54 -13.55 10.64
N VAL A 336 -0.24 -14.74 11.14
CA VAL A 336 -0.50 -15.08 12.54
C VAL A 336 0.57 -14.40 13.40
N PRO A 337 0.20 -13.64 14.45
CA PRO A 337 1.17 -13.11 15.40
C PRO A 337 2.02 -14.23 16.00
N ASN A 338 3.31 -13.97 16.20
CA ASN A 338 4.27 -15.01 16.60
C ASN A 338 4.45 -15.16 18.13
N ASN A 339 3.76 -14.35 18.93
CA ASN A 339 3.80 -14.39 20.39
C ASN A 339 2.45 -13.96 21.00
N PRO A 340 2.17 -14.35 22.26
CA PRO A 340 0.88 -14.07 22.92
C PRO A 340 0.56 -12.58 23.08
N GLU A 341 1.56 -11.75 23.36
CA GLU A 341 1.38 -10.30 23.55
C GLU A 341 0.97 -9.63 22.24
N ALA A 342 1.60 -10.02 21.13
CA ALA A 342 1.24 -9.57 19.80
C ALA A 342 -0.14 -10.13 19.39
N GLU A 343 -0.50 -11.34 19.80
CA GLU A 343 -1.83 -11.89 19.57
C GLU A 343 -2.91 -11.07 20.29
N GLN A 344 -2.70 -10.75 21.57
CA GLN A 344 -3.62 -9.92 22.35
C GLN A 344 -3.77 -8.53 21.75
N ALA A 345 -2.67 -7.82 21.48
CA ALA A 345 -2.73 -6.51 20.85
C ALA A 345 -3.40 -6.56 19.46
N ASN A 346 -3.23 -7.66 18.72
CA ASN A 346 -3.92 -7.86 17.44
C ASN A 346 -5.41 -8.15 17.59
N VAL A 347 -5.87 -8.69 18.73
CA VAL A 347 -7.30 -8.75 19.09
C VAL A 347 -7.81 -7.34 19.39
N ASP A 348 -7.12 -6.58 20.22
CA ASP A 348 -7.55 -5.23 20.62
C ASP A 348 -7.66 -4.30 19.40
N PHE A 349 -6.73 -4.40 18.45
CA PHE A 349 -6.80 -3.66 17.19
C PHE A 349 -7.90 -4.13 16.25
N ARG A 350 -8.34 -5.39 16.31
CA ARG A 350 -9.44 -5.88 15.46
C ARG A 350 -10.74 -5.14 15.77
N GLU A 351 -11.00 -4.83 17.03
CA GLU A 351 -12.20 -4.08 17.44
C GLU A 351 -12.25 -2.68 16.80
N ILE A 352 -11.08 -2.07 16.57
CA ILE A 352 -10.95 -0.75 15.97
C ILE A 352 -10.98 -0.84 14.44
N PHE A 353 -10.19 -1.75 13.86
CA PHE A 353 -9.92 -1.74 12.42
C PHE A 353 -10.81 -2.68 11.61
N GLU A 354 -11.10 -3.88 12.13
CA GLU A 354 -11.74 -4.96 11.37
C GLU A 354 -12.46 -5.93 12.33
N PRO A 355 -13.61 -5.53 12.90
CA PRO A 355 -14.27 -6.28 13.99
C PRO A 355 -14.88 -7.62 13.53
N TYR A 356 -14.96 -7.86 12.23
CA TYR A 356 -15.35 -9.13 11.63
C TYR A 356 -14.15 -9.67 10.85
N ASP A 357 -13.60 -10.81 11.25
CA ASP A 357 -12.40 -11.42 10.66
C ASP A 357 -12.65 -12.87 10.20
N GLY A 358 -11.60 -13.51 9.67
CA GLY A 358 -11.61 -14.92 9.30
C GLY A 358 -12.07 -15.25 7.88
N PHE A 359 -12.25 -16.55 7.61
CA PHE A 359 -12.45 -17.08 6.26
C PHE A 359 -13.78 -16.62 5.65
N GLU A 360 -14.86 -16.61 6.43
CA GLU A 360 -16.19 -16.18 5.98
C GLU A 360 -16.18 -14.71 5.58
N ARG A 361 -15.50 -13.87 6.37
CA ARG A 361 -15.30 -12.47 6.04
C ARG A 361 -14.47 -12.32 4.76
N TRP A 362 -13.36 -13.03 4.66
CA TRP A 362 -12.53 -13.01 3.46
C TRP A 362 -13.32 -13.41 2.21
N LEU A 363 -14.12 -14.47 2.30
CA LEU A 363 -14.95 -14.94 1.20
C LEU A 363 -16.01 -13.91 0.81
N GLU A 364 -16.66 -13.29 1.81
CA GLU A 364 -17.63 -12.20 1.59
C GLU A 364 -16.98 -11.03 0.85
N CYS A 365 -15.82 -10.57 1.31
CA CYS A 365 -15.12 -9.42 0.76
C CYS A 365 -14.58 -9.70 -0.64
N THR A 366 -13.97 -10.86 -0.85
CA THR A 366 -13.45 -11.30 -2.15
C THR A 366 -14.58 -11.38 -3.20
N ARG A 367 -15.75 -11.92 -2.83
CA ARG A 367 -16.93 -12.00 -3.71
C ARG A 367 -17.55 -10.65 -4.07
N ARG A 368 -17.23 -9.60 -3.31
CA ARG A 368 -17.65 -8.23 -3.67
C ARG A 368 -16.84 -7.68 -4.83
N GLY A 369 -15.60 -8.16 -5.02
CA GLY A 369 -14.74 -7.78 -6.14
C GLY A 369 -14.38 -6.29 -6.16
N THR A 370 -14.44 -5.62 -5.00
CA THR A 370 -14.16 -4.19 -4.88
C THR A 370 -12.68 -3.92 -5.18
N ARG A 371 -12.41 -2.98 -6.10
CA ARG A 371 -11.05 -2.54 -6.44
C ARG A 371 -10.72 -1.13 -5.96
N CYS A 372 -11.76 -0.30 -5.87
CA CYS A 372 -11.62 1.11 -5.57
C CYS A 372 -11.92 1.34 -4.09
N ALA A 373 -11.05 2.07 -3.41
CA ALA A 373 -11.36 2.59 -2.09
C ALA A 373 -12.56 3.57 -2.15
N ASN A 374 -13.20 3.78 -1.00
CA ASN A 374 -14.33 4.70 -0.90
C ASN A 374 -13.90 6.15 -0.98
N ASP A 375 -12.67 6.43 -0.54
CA ASP A 375 -12.09 7.75 -0.45
C ASP A 375 -11.04 7.96 -1.55
N GLY A 376 -10.80 9.23 -1.89
CA GLY A 376 -9.87 9.59 -2.96
C GLY A 376 -10.34 9.26 -4.37
N GLN A 377 -9.44 9.50 -5.32
CA GLN A 377 -9.60 9.14 -6.73
C GLN A 377 -8.99 7.76 -6.98
N CYS A 378 -9.56 7.01 -7.92
CA CYS A 378 -9.01 5.72 -8.34
C CYS A 378 -8.83 5.69 -9.86
N LEU A 379 -7.64 5.29 -10.30
CA LEU A 379 -7.32 5.01 -11.70
C LEU A 379 -7.17 3.52 -11.90
N LEU A 380 -8.09 2.95 -12.68
CA LEU A 380 -8.03 1.57 -13.13
C LEU A 380 -7.24 1.51 -14.42
N VAL A 381 -6.03 0.94 -14.35
CA VAL A 381 -5.05 0.93 -15.42
C VAL A 381 -4.90 -0.47 -15.99
N GLU A 382 -5.09 -0.62 -17.30
CA GLU A 382 -4.84 -1.87 -18.01
C GLU A 382 -3.36 -1.99 -18.39
N TYR A 383 -2.59 -2.80 -17.66
CA TYR A 383 -1.15 -3.02 -17.92
C TYR A 383 -0.85 -4.14 -18.91
N GLY A 384 -1.85 -4.93 -19.32
CA GLY A 384 -1.67 -6.09 -20.18
C GLY A 384 -1.23 -7.36 -19.45
N VAL A 385 -1.07 -8.44 -20.22
CA VAL A 385 -0.49 -9.71 -19.75
C VAL A 385 0.98 -9.74 -20.18
N GLN A 386 1.87 -10.06 -19.24
CA GLN A 386 3.28 -10.32 -19.52
C GLN A 386 3.39 -11.77 -19.99
N ALA A 387 3.80 -11.97 -21.24
CA ALA A 387 3.61 -13.23 -21.95
C ALA A 387 4.44 -14.41 -21.38
N GLU A 388 5.55 -14.16 -20.70
CA GLU A 388 6.54 -15.21 -20.33
C GLU A 388 7.24 -14.96 -18.98
N GLU A 389 6.53 -14.45 -17.97
CA GLU A 389 7.11 -14.21 -16.63
C GLU A 389 6.55 -15.19 -15.59
N SER A 390 7.38 -15.61 -14.65
CA SER A 390 6.97 -16.46 -13.51
C SER A 390 6.13 -15.70 -12.48
N PRO A 391 5.26 -16.36 -11.69
CA PRO A 391 4.49 -15.74 -10.61
C PRO A 391 5.29 -14.83 -9.69
N ARG A 392 6.56 -15.17 -9.44
CA ARG A 392 7.49 -14.38 -8.64
C ARG A 392 7.90 -13.06 -9.30
N GLN A 393 8.10 -13.04 -10.62
CA GLN A 393 8.53 -11.83 -11.34
C GLN A 393 7.39 -10.83 -11.51
N HIS A 394 6.20 -11.31 -11.86
CA HIS A 394 5.05 -10.43 -12.06
C HIS A 394 4.20 -10.25 -10.79
N LEU A 395 4.50 -10.98 -9.71
CA LEU A 395 3.78 -10.97 -8.42
C LEU A 395 2.27 -11.11 -8.61
N PHE A 396 1.84 -12.08 -9.41
CA PHE A 396 0.42 -12.24 -9.80
C PHE A 396 -0.23 -10.96 -10.37
N GLY A 397 0.54 -10.18 -11.14
CA GLY A 397 0.11 -8.93 -11.79
C GLY A 397 0.38 -7.68 -10.94
N HIS A 398 0.94 -7.84 -9.74
CA HIS A 398 1.17 -6.76 -8.77
C HIS A 398 2.53 -6.05 -8.95
N ALA A 399 3.48 -6.64 -9.67
CA ALA A 399 4.81 -6.04 -9.86
C ALA A 399 4.82 -4.89 -10.87
N CYS A 400 3.78 -4.76 -11.70
CA CYS A 400 3.77 -3.83 -12.84
C CYS A 400 3.98 -2.35 -12.45
N TYR A 401 3.61 -1.95 -11.24
CA TYR A 401 3.68 -0.55 -10.81
C TYR A 401 5.10 -0.08 -10.46
N THR A 402 6.00 -0.98 -10.05
CA THR A 402 7.35 -0.62 -9.57
C THR A 402 8.40 -0.72 -10.68
N GLN A 403 8.01 -1.13 -11.88
CA GLN A 403 8.90 -1.28 -13.02
C GLN A 403 9.22 0.08 -13.64
N SER A 404 10.49 0.32 -13.98
CA SER A 404 10.97 1.56 -14.62
C SER A 404 10.23 1.91 -15.91
N ARG A 405 9.67 0.93 -16.63
CA ARG A 405 8.82 1.19 -17.83
C ARG A 405 7.53 1.97 -17.50
N ALA A 406 7.03 1.86 -16.27
CA ALA A 406 5.83 2.56 -15.82
C ALA A 406 6.13 3.94 -15.23
N MET A 407 7.40 4.27 -14.98
CA MET A 407 7.83 5.44 -14.22
C MET A 407 7.24 6.75 -14.74
N LEU A 408 7.42 7.05 -16.03
CA LEU A 408 6.92 8.31 -16.62
C LEU A 408 5.39 8.34 -16.65
N PHE A 409 4.75 7.22 -16.95
CA PHE A 409 3.30 7.10 -16.93
C PHE A 409 2.75 7.44 -15.54
N LEU A 410 3.31 6.81 -14.49
CA LEU A 410 2.90 7.06 -13.11
C LEU A 410 3.14 8.50 -12.69
N ALA A 411 4.34 9.04 -12.95
CA ALA A 411 4.68 10.42 -12.62
C ALA A 411 3.72 11.42 -13.28
N THR A 412 3.37 11.15 -14.55
CA THR A 412 2.43 11.97 -15.32
C THR A 412 1.01 11.90 -14.76
N GLU A 413 0.47 10.71 -14.50
CA GLU A 413 -0.88 10.56 -13.95
C GLU A 413 -0.99 11.18 -12.55
N ILE A 414 0.04 11.04 -11.70
CA ILE A 414 0.09 11.67 -10.38
C ILE A 414 0.06 13.20 -10.51
N ALA A 415 0.95 13.77 -11.33
CA ALA A 415 1.01 15.21 -11.50
C ALA A 415 -0.27 15.77 -12.13
N GLN A 416 -0.87 15.04 -13.08
CA GLN A 416 -2.13 15.42 -13.68
C GLN A 416 -3.29 15.41 -12.67
N ALA A 417 -3.37 14.37 -11.83
CA ALA A 417 -4.45 14.22 -10.85
C ALA A 417 -4.35 15.26 -9.73
N PHE A 418 -3.15 15.55 -9.22
CA PHE A 418 -2.98 16.39 -8.02
C PHE A 418 -2.62 17.84 -8.32
N TYR A 419 -1.87 18.08 -9.40
CA TYR A 419 -1.14 19.34 -9.59
C TYR A 419 -1.47 20.02 -10.92
N SER A 420 -2.50 19.56 -11.63
CA SER A 420 -2.98 20.28 -12.82
C SER A 420 -3.63 21.61 -12.42
N PRO A 421 -3.41 22.69 -13.18
CA PRO A 421 -4.17 23.92 -12.99
C PRO A 421 -5.66 23.60 -13.10
N LYS A 422 -6.45 23.96 -12.08
CA LYS A 422 -7.90 23.90 -12.18
C LYS A 422 -8.32 24.79 -13.35
N ARG A 423 -8.94 24.21 -14.38
CA ARG A 423 -9.56 25.00 -15.45
C ARG A 423 -10.72 25.76 -14.80
N HIS A 424 -10.57 27.07 -14.67
CA HIS A 424 -11.62 27.97 -14.19
C HIS A 424 -12.73 28.12 -15.22
#